data_AF-A0A4Y9S3J2-F1
#
_entry.id   AF-A0A4Y9S3J2-F1
#
_cell.length_a   1.000
_cell.length_b   1.000
_cell.length_c   1.000
_cell.angle_alpha   90.00
_cell.angle_beta   90.00
_cell.angle_gamma   90.00
#
_symmetry.space_group_name_H-M   'P 1'
#
loop_
_entity.id
_entity.type
_entity.pdbx_description
1 polymer ?
#
loop_
_entity_poly.entity_id
_entity_poly.type
_entity_poly.pdbx_seq_one_letter_code
_entity_poly.pdbx_strand_id
1 'polypeptide(L)'
;MSKLTTIRAGELPKTVTLPAGRVLMLDGYESASGIAYQLDPSLGGTNSVRSWPLSAGGAPKIGPFADEQRFLISCATGAFEVSHGLPALYPAASAFPNSGVSSGNIATRMLTGRVANVVNNATGYSWEMTLSFAAPIDAIRWIFGQSRKAGVASDAPTFLATAYAADSFADIDAATFTQFLSAGGNSTMTLAAPSTDSNIVYTVTDWLRQPSKKRTDGGRGALHSCRAWVSGGNRIVLLGDGTDSFDNWASRPGSGPQARIRRTTAGGNATNAAFAGSLASSCPILGAQIVSQGRVYTIGEWGDSNNERRDQFIGEGLCLPMAEKINGLNLGFTVEAMSCGWSGASTNVWQANIKAAFAAGLIPDVAMYKMFSGNDIASTIAQSDIDLMRSRFALRLADTFAGAKCRPWLFDFQPYNSDQKPFGATDIVRLGANSALAATGFDIINQSAIVSGAVDGTGQTQLADGMFIGDRIHYSAKAYNAMVEANYRRGIELLTCA
;
A
#
# COMPACT_ATOMS: atom_id res chain seq x y z
N MET A 1 -22.87 12.92 16.23
CA MET A 1 -22.44 14.32 16.10
C MET A 1 -22.29 14.87 17.50
N SER A 2 -21.23 15.61 17.78
CA SER A 2 -21.10 16.30 19.07
C SER A 2 -21.11 17.79 18.83
N LYS A 3 -22.08 18.48 19.43
CA LYS A 3 -22.14 19.94 19.42
C LYS A 3 -20.95 20.49 20.20
N LEU A 4 -20.20 21.40 19.58
CA LEU A 4 -19.08 22.07 20.22
C LEU A 4 -19.52 23.41 20.79
N THR A 5 -20.15 24.25 19.96
CA THR A 5 -20.57 25.58 20.36
C THR A 5 -21.57 26.19 19.36
N THR A 6 -22.08 27.37 19.69
CA THR A 6 -22.79 28.25 18.77
C THR A 6 -22.05 29.58 18.75
N ILE A 7 -21.87 30.16 17.56
CA ILE A 7 -21.19 31.44 17.35
C ILE A 7 -22.19 32.41 16.71
N ARG A 8 -22.46 33.52 17.39
CA ARG A 8 -23.43 34.53 16.94
C ARG A 8 -22.73 35.77 16.39
N ALA A 9 -23.40 36.49 15.52
CA ALA A 9 -22.93 37.80 15.06
C ALA A 9 -22.68 38.75 16.25
N GLY A 10 -21.57 39.48 16.19
CA GLY A 10 -21.14 40.39 17.27
C GLY A 10 -20.38 39.71 18.42
N GLU A 11 -20.30 38.38 18.47
CA GLU A 11 -19.40 37.68 19.39
C GLU A 11 -17.95 37.73 18.89
N LEU A 12 -17.00 37.68 19.83
CA LEU A 12 -15.60 37.50 19.48
C LEU A 12 -15.41 36.15 18.75
N PRO A 13 -14.52 36.08 17.72
CA PRO A 13 -14.21 34.83 17.06
C PRO A 13 -13.80 33.74 18.05
N LYS A 14 -14.37 32.54 17.90
CA LYS A 14 -14.09 31.42 18.81
C LYS A 14 -13.10 30.47 18.17
N THR A 15 -12.13 30.01 18.97
CA THR A 15 -11.26 28.91 18.56
C THR A 15 -11.92 27.59 18.91
N VAL A 16 -11.97 26.68 17.94
CA VAL A 16 -12.51 25.34 18.09
C VAL A 16 -11.43 24.33 17.73
N THR A 17 -11.22 23.37 18.62
CA THR A 17 -10.32 22.23 18.36
C THR A 17 -11.11 21.11 17.69
N LEU A 18 -10.62 20.67 16.54
CA LEU A 18 -11.13 19.53 15.80
C LEU A 18 -10.21 18.33 16.04
N PRO A 19 -10.68 17.28 16.74
CA PRO A 19 -9.87 16.09 16.95
C PRO A 19 -9.46 15.45 15.62
N ALA A 20 -8.30 14.79 15.61
CA ALA A 20 -7.82 14.03 14.47
C ALA A 20 -8.91 13.09 13.92
N GLY A 21 -9.06 13.07 12.60
CA GLY A 21 -10.04 12.25 11.90
C GLY A 21 -11.50 12.69 11.97
N ARG A 22 -11.81 13.82 12.62
CA ARG A 22 -13.16 14.38 12.61
C ARG A 22 -13.35 15.37 11.47
N VAL A 23 -14.61 15.59 11.10
CA VAL A 23 -15.03 16.64 10.15
C VAL A 23 -15.69 17.75 10.95
N LEU A 24 -15.23 18.99 10.76
CA LEU A 24 -15.89 20.17 11.30
C LEU A 24 -17.12 20.47 10.46
N MET A 25 -18.27 20.58 11.12
CA MET A 25 -19.54 20.91 10.50
C MET A 25 -20.01 22.25 11.03
N LEU A 26 -20.38 23.12 10.10
CA LEU A 26 -20.71 24.52 10.33
C LEU A 26 -22.07 24.77 9.72
N ASP A 27 -23.10 24.62 10.54
CA ASP A 27 -24.48 24.78 10.11
C ASP A 27 -24.91 26.23 10.36
N GLY A 28 -24.95 27.01 9.29
CA GLY A 28 -25.40 28.40 9.33
C GLY A 28 -26.92 28.50 9.42
N TYR A 29 -27.42 29.21 10.43
CA TYR A 29 -28.83 29.60 10.52
C TYR A 29 -29.18 30.61 9.40
N GLU A 30 -30.46 30.99 9.32
CA GLU A 30 -30.93 31.95 8.32
C GLU A 30 -30.14 33.28 8.40
N SER A 31 -29.74 33.80 7.24
CA SER A 31 -28.91 35.00 7.11
C SER A 31 -27.49 34.90 7.73
N ALA A 32 -27.00 33.70 8.03
CA ALA A 32 -25.65 33.51 8.53
C ALA A 32 -24.59 33.87 7.47
N SER A 33 -23.55 34.61 7.87
CA SER A 33 -22.36 34.89 7.05
C SER A 33 -21.14 34.95 7.95
N GLY A 34 -20.02 34.38 7.52
CA GLY A 34 -18.82 34.32 8.34
C GLY A 34 -17.64 33.71 7.61
N ILE A 35 -16.59 33.40 8.37
CA ILE A 35 -15.38 32.77 7.85
C ILE A 35 -14.77 31.87 8.92
N ALA A 36 -14.36 30.67 8.49
CA ALA A 36 -13.54 29.76 9.30
C ALA A 36 -12.10 29.84 8.81
N TYR A 37 -11.15 29.98 9.73
CA TYR A 37 -9.71 29.97 9.45
C TYR A 37 -9.09 28.73 10.11
N GLN A 38 -8.38 27.91 9.33
CA GLN A 38 -7.50 26.87 9.89
C GLN A 38 -6.24 27.55 10.41
N LEU A 39 -5.95 27.36 11.69
CA LEU A 39 -4.81 27.96 12.35
C LEU A 39 -3.58 27.07 12.20
N ASP A 40 -2.40 27.68 12.05
CA ASP A 40 -1.12 26.96 12.00
C ASP A 40 -0.67 26.56 13.41
N PRO A 41 -0.68 25.27 13.79
CA PRO A 41 -0.20 24.85 15.09
C PRO A 41 1.32 25.05 15.25
N SER A 42 2.10 25.06 14.17
CA SER A 42 3.56 25.21 14.22
C SER A 42 4.02 26.64 14.52
N LEU A 43 3.16 27.63 14.26
CA LEU A 43 3.40 29.05 14.51
C LEU A 43 2.59 29.59 15.70
N GLY A 44 2.29 28.73 16.67
CA GLY A 44 1.59 29.12 17.91
C GLY A 44 0.09 29.37 17.73
N GLY A 45 -0.52 29.00 16.59
CA GLY A 45 -1.97 29.08 16.38
C GLY A 45 -2.52 30.48 16.17
N THR A 46 -1.69 31.45 15.77
CA THR A 46 -2.12 32.84 15.51
C THR A 46 -2.28 33.14 14.02
N ASN A 47 -1.53 32.45 13.15
CA ASN A 47 -1.60 32.60 11.70
C ASN A 47 -2.61 31.61 11.08
N SER A 48 -3.32 32.04 10.04
CA SER A 48 -4.20 31.16 9.26
C SER A 48 -3.45 30.55 8.07
N VAL A 49 -3.54 29.23 7.89
CA VAL A 49 -3.01 28.54 6.69
C VAL A 49 -4.05 28.41 5.59
N ARG A 50 -5.34 28.46 5.95
CA ARG A 50 -6.45 28.31 5.01
C ARG A 50 -7.72 28.93 5.57
N SER A 51 -8.62 29.36 4.68
CA SER A 51 -9.91 29.94 5.07
C SER A 51 -11.06 29.43 4.22
N TRP A 52 -12.25 29.36 4.80
CA TRP A 52 -13.50 28.98 4.13
C TRP A 52 -14.58 30.03 4.41
N PRO A 53 -15.17 30.64 3.36
CA PRO A 53 -16.35 31.47 3.53
C PRO A 53 -17.52 30.61 4.02
N LEU A 54 -18.30 31.17 4.94
CA LEU A 54 -19.47 30.51 5.53
C LEU A 54 -20.73 31.31 5.16
N SER A 55 -21.80 30.60 4.84
CA SER A 55 -23.10 31.19 4.51
C SER A 55 -24.24 30.38 5.14
N ALA A 56 -25.45 30.95 5.11
CA ALA A 56 -26.69 30.23 5.40
C ALA A 56 -26.85 29.01 4.47
N GLY A 57 -27.47 27.93 4.99
CA GLY A 57 -27.80 26.74 4.18
C GLY A 57 -26.79 25.58 4.27
N GLY A 58 -25.94 25.57 5.29
CA GLY A 58 -24.92 24.54 5.51
C GLY A 58 -23.61 24.91 4.83
N ALA A 59 -22.59 25.24 5.63
CA ALA A 59 -21.28 25.61 5.13
C ALA A 59 -20.49 24.34 4.71
N PRO A 60 -19.32 24.47 4.05
CA PRO A 60 -18.51 23.30 3.69
C PRO A 60 -18.19 22.46 4.93
N LYS A 61 -18.30 21.15 4.78
CA LYS A 61 -17.69 20.18 5.72
C LYS A 61 -16.18 20.33 5.63
N ILE A 62 -15.52 20.74 6.71
CA ILE A 62 -14.07 21.02 6.71
C ILE A 62 -13.34 19.83 7.34
N GLY A 63 -12.46 19.20 6.56
CA GLY A 63 -11.75 17.98 6.94
C GLY A 63 -12.28 16.71 6.26
N PRO A 64 -11.93 15.50 6.75
CA PRO A 64 -11.17 15.27 7.99
C PRO A 64 -9.68 15.58 7.84
N PHE A 65 -8.96 15.67 8.95
CA PHE A 65 -7.50 15.89 8.96
C PHE A 65 -6.81 14.75 9.70
N ALA A 66 -5.56 14.44 9.30
CA ALA A 66 -4.79 13.35 9.89
C ALA A 66 -4.43 13.61 11.36
N ASP A 67 -4.20 14.88 11.70
CA ASP A 67 -3.83 15.36 13.03
C ASP A 67 -4.90 16.29 13.60
N GLU A 68 -4.85 16.54 14.91
CA GLU A 68 -5.69 17.55 15.55
C GLU A 68 -5.49 18.92 14.89
N GLN A 69 -6.59 19.62 14.62
CA GLN A 69 -6.57 20.95 14.01
C GLN A 69 -7.26 21.97 14.89
N ARG A 70 -6.87 23.24 14.75
CA ARG A 70 -7.55 24.36 15.41
C ARG A 70 -8.13 25.31 14.37
N PHE A 71 -9.35 25.75 14.62
CA PHE A 71 -10.07 26.67 13.73
C PHE A 71 -10.49 27.92 14.48
N LEU A 72 -10.21 29.10 13.93
CA LEU A 72 -10.82 30.35 14.38
C LEU A 72 -12.04 30.63 13.52
N ILE A 73 -13.21 30.66 14.13
CA ILE A 73 -14.47 30.86 13.41
C ILE A 73 -15.06 32.20 13.82
N SER A 74 -15.43 33.00 12.83
CA SER A 74 -16.08 34.30 13.02
C SER A 74 -17.41 34.33 12.29
N CYS A 75 -18.37 35.07 12.87
CA CYS A 75 -19.72 35.22 12.37
C CYS A 75 -19.99 36.72 12.21
N ALA A 76 -20.18 37.18 10.98
CA ALA A 76 -20.49 38.57 10.65
C ALA A 76 -21.99 38.85 10.77
N THR A 77 -22.84 37.92 10.33
CA THR A 77 -24.32 38.01 10.42
C THR A 77 -24.91 36.67 10.82
N GLY A 78 -26.07 36.67 11.47
CA GLY A 78 -26.78 35.46 11.89
C GLY A 78 -26.05 34.68 13.00
N ALA A 79 -26.04 33.36 12.88
CA ALA A 79 -25.32 32.46 13.78
C ALA A 79 -24.90 31.17 13.07
N PHE A 80 -23.87 30.51 13.59
CA PHE A 80 -23.44 29.17 13.19
C PHE A 80 -23.52 28.22 14.37
N GLU A 81 -24.09 27.04 14.15
CA GLU A 81 -23.90 25.90 15.01
C GLU A 81 -22.64 25.17 14.57
N VAL A 82 -21.68 25.06 15.51
CA VAL A 82 -20.42 24.40 15.28
C VAL A 82 -20.47 23.04 15.95
N SER A 83 -20.32 22.00 15.16
CA SER A 83 -20.21 20.64 15.65
C SER A 83 -19.05 19.95 14.96
N HIS A 84 -18.65 18.80 15.50
CA HIS A 84 -17.85 17.87 14.72
C HIS A 84 -18.59 16.56 14.54
N GLY A 85 -18.47 16.03 13.34
CA GLY A 85 -18.98 14.73 12.95
C GLY A 85 -17.87 13.76 12.67
N LEU A 86 -18.25 12.51 12.47
CA LEU A 86 -17.48 11.64 11.61
C LEU A 86 -17.59 12.14 10.17
N PRO A 87 -16.57 11.93 9.33
CA PRO A 87 -16.79 11.96 7.90
C PRO A 87 -17.97 11.03 7.56
N ALA A 88 -18.76 11.41 6.55
CA ALA A 88 -19.87 10.56 6.07
C ALA A 88 -19.35 9.13 5.98
N LEU A 89 -20.07 8.21 6.64
CA LEU A 89 -19.49 6.96 7.15
C LEU A 89 -18.64 6.25 6.09
N TYR A 90 -19.09 6.31 4.85
CA TYR A 90 -18.37 5.99 3.63
C TYR A 90 -19.03 6.82 2.52
N PRO A 91 -18.31 7.37 1.52
CA PRO A 91 -18.94 7.69 0.24
C PRO A 91 -19.68 6.45 -0.24
N ALA A 92 -20.90 6.62 -0.74
CA ALA A 92 -21.63 5.49 -1.31
C ALA A 92 -20.77 4.85 -2.41
N ALA A 93 -20.73 3.52 -2.47
CA ALA A 93 -19.98 2.79 -3.51
C ALA A 93 -20.35 3.26 -4.94
N SER A 94 -21.55 3.81 -5.12
CA SER A 94 -22.02 4.44 -6.37
C SER A 94 -21.22 5.66 -6.83
N ALA A 95 -20.36 6.24 -5.99
CA ALA A 95 -19.43 7.30 -6.38
C ALA A 95 -18.27 6.77 -7.26
N PHE A 96 -18.09 5.45 -7.30
CA PHE A 96 -17.18 4.79 -8.22
C PHE A 96 -18.00 4.36 -9.42
N PRO A 97 -17.72 4.91 -10.62
CA PRO A 97 -18.41 4.43 -11.78
C PRO A 97 -18.04 2.96 -11.95
N ASN A 98 -19.05 2.09 -12.06
CA ASN A 98 -18.88 0.72 -12.54
C ASN A 98 -18.28 0.68 -13.95
N SER A 99 -18.15 1.83 -14.62
CA SER A 99 -17.56 1.96 -15.95
C SER A 99 -16.06 1.68 -15.92
N GLY A 100 -15.73 0.40 -16.11
CA GLY A 100 -14.50 -0.08 -16.70
C GLY A 100 -13.23 0.08 -15.88
N VAL A 101 -12.77 -1.02 -15.28
CA VAL A 101 -11.34 -1.34 -15.35
C VAL A 101 -10.97 -1.26 -16.83
N SER A 102 -10.20 -0.25 -17.23
CA SER A 102 -9.82 -0.11 -18.64
C SER A 102 -8.95 -1.31 -18.99
N SER A 103 -9.50 -2.26 -19.76
CA SER A 103 -8.74 -3.41 -20.23
C SER A 103 -7.46 -2.89 -20.90
N GLY A 104 -6.34 -3.13 -20.23
CA GLY A 104 -5.05 -2.66 -20.63
C GLY A 104 -4.18 -3.79 -21.16
N ASN A 105 -3.08 -3.37 -21.76
CA ASN A 105 -1.93 -4.22 -21.97
C ASN A 105 -0.82 -3.90 -20.96
N ILE A 106 -1.07 -3.09 -19.92
CA ILE A 106 -0.09 -2.73 -18.90
C ILE A 106 -0.44 -3.41 -17.58
N ALA A 107 0.54 -4.04 -16.94
CA ALA A 107 0.38 -4.56 -15.60
C ALA A 107 1.65 -4.39 -14.75
N THR A 108 1.49 -4.47 -13.43
CA THR A 108 2.56 -4.27 -12.45
C THR A 108 2.79 -5.56 -11.68
N ARG A 109 4.06 -5.95 -11.56
CA ARG A 109 4.50 -6.99 -10.63
C ARG A 109 5.49 -6.41 -9.63
N MET A 110 5.19 -6.52 -8.34
CA MET A 110 6.07 -6.05 -7.28
C MET A 110 6.09 -7.01 -6.09
N LEU A 111 7.26 -7.10 -5.48
CA LEU A 111 7.49 -7.82 -4.22
C LEU A 111 8.07 -6.81 -3.22
N THR A 112 7.30 -6.43 -2.21
CA THR A 112 7.79 -5.60 -1.11
C THR A 112 7.83 -6.36 0.20
N GLY A 113 8.62 -5.93 1.17
CA GLY A 113 8.61 -6.52 2.49
C GLY A 113 9.50 -5.81 3.50
N ARG A 114 9.52 -6.31 4.73
CA ARG A 114 10.30 -5.82 5.88
C ARG A 114 11.76 -6.25 5.79
N VAL A 115 12.38 -5.79 4.73
CA VAL A 115 13.72 -6.11 4.28
C VAL A 115 14.75 -5.18 4.96
N ALA A 116 16.05 -5.46 4.84
CA ALA A 116 17.08 -4.91 5.73
C ALA A 116 17.04 -3.36 5.92
N ASN A 117 17.05 -2.98 7.20
CA ASN A 117 16.73 -1.64 7.75
C ASN A 117 17.61 -0.48 7.27
N VAL A 118 18.94 -0.66 7.21
CA VAL A 118 19.88 0.37 6.74
C VAL A 118 21.08 -0.35 6.12
N VAL A 119 21.32 -0.12 4.83
CA VAL A 119 22.53 -0.61 4.15
C VAL A 119 23.58 0.49 4.16
N ASN A 120 24.76 0.16 4.67
CA ASN A 120 25.93 1.03 4.55
C ASN A 120 26.48 0.96 3.13
N ASN A 121 26.14 1.94 2.28
CA ASN A 121 26.52 1.94 0.86
C ASN A 121 27.82 2.69 0.56
N ALA A 122 28.70 2.92 1.55
CA ALA A 122 29.91 3.74 1.37
C ALA A 122 30.82 3.28 0.21
N THR A 123 30.87 1.97 -0.06
CA THR A 123 31.66 1.40 -1.16
C THR A 123 30.84 1.14 -2.44
N GLY A 124 29.53 1.35 -2.39
CA GLY A 124 28.58 0.91 -3.43
C GLY A 124 28.28 -0.58 -3.39
N TYR A 125 27.11 -0.95 -3.92
CA TYR A 125 26.73 -2.33 -4.19
C TYR A 125 26.05 -2.47 -5.55
N SER A 126 26.14 -3.66 -6.12
CA SER A 126 25.27 -4.08 -7.21
C SER A 126 24.18 -4.98 -6.66
N TRP A 127 22.94 -4.73 -7.08
CA TRP A 127 21.79 -5.59 -6.80
C TRP A 127 21.26 -6.20 -8.09
N GLU A 128 20.74 -7.42 -7.99
CA GLU A 128 19.96 -8.05 -9.04
C GLU A 128 18.58 -8.41 -8.50
N MET A 129 17.54 -8.10 -9.26
CA MET A 129 16.21 -8.69 -9.08
C MET A 129 15.80 -9.38 -10.37
N THR A 130 15.46 -10.66 -10.26
CA THR A 130 14.88 -11.46 -11.33
C THR A 130 13.44 -11.81 -10.95
N LEU A 131 12.51 -11.63 -11.88
CA LEU A 131 11.09 -11.93 -11.72
C LEU A 131 10.58 -12.73 -12.92
N SER A 132 9.73 -13.72 -12.64
CA SER A 132 8.85 -14.28 -13.66
C SER A 132 7.54 -13.51 -13.73
N PHE A 133 7.00 -13.32 -14.92
CA PHE A 133 5.71 -12.68 -15.18
C PHE A 133 4.78 -13.70 -15.82
N ALA A 134 3.50 -13.68 -15.47
CA ALA A 134 2.51 -14.58 -16.03
C ALA A 134 2.26 -14.29 -17.53
N ALA A 135 2.36 -13.04 -17.96
CA ALA A 135 2.14 -12.64 -19.35
C ALA A 135 3.45 -12.59 -20.18
N PRO A 136 3.40 -12.85 -21.50
CA PRO A 136 4.45 -12.43 -22.43
C PRO A 136 4.63 -10.91 -22.42
N ILE A 137 5.85 -10.44 -22.65
CA ILE A 137 6.21 -9.02 -22.52
C ILE A 137 6.73 -8.50 -23.85
N ASP A 138 6.33 -7.29 -24.24
CA ASP A 138 6.89 -6.51 -25.36
C ASP A 138 7.83 -5.40 -24.88
N ALA A 139 7.45 -4.74 -23.79
CA ALA A 139 8.23 -3.70 -23.15
C ALA A 139 8.13 -3.79 -21.63
N ILE A 140 9.15 -3.33 -20.94
CA ILE A 140 9.24 -3.37 -19.48
C ILE A 140 9.82 -2.06 -18.97
N ARG A 141 9.37 -1.62 -17.81
CA ARG A 141 10.04 -0.59 -17.02
C ARG A 141 10.19 -1.05 -15.59
N TRP A 142 11.34 -0.77 -15.00
CA TRP A 142 11.68 -1.26 -13.67
C TRP A 142 11.32 -0.24 -12.61
N ILE A 143 10.97 -0.74 -11.43
CA ILE A 143 10.54 0.05 -10.29
C ILE A 143 11.61 -0.08 -9.24
N PHE A 144 12.16 1.07 -8.87
CA PHE A 144 13.07 1.23 -7.75
C PHE A 144 12.36 1.93 -6.61
N GLY A 145 12.82 1.71 -5.40
CA GLY A 145 12.40 2.54 -4.29
C GLY A 145 13.29 2.44 -3.08
N GLN A 146 13.14 3.46 -2.26
CA GLN A 146 13.88 3.65 -1.03
C GLN A 146 12.89 4.15 0.03
N SER A 147 13.09 3.69 1.26
CA SER A 147 12.30 4.13 2.39
C SER A 147 13.12 5.04 3.31
N ARG A 148 12.55 5.40 4.45
CA ARG A 148 13.20 6.14 5.51
C ARG A 148 12.78 5.53 6.83
N LYS A 149 13.75 5.27 7.69
CA LYS A 149 13.49 4.78 9.04
C LYS A 149 13.37 5.96 9.99
N ALA A 150 12.49 5.85 10.99
CA ALA A 150 12.41 6.83 12.07
C ALA A 150 13.79 7.17 12.66
N GLY A 151 14.14 8.46 12.62
CA GLY A 151 15.42 8.97 13.12
C GLY A 151 16.65 8.67 12.26
N VAL A 152 16.51 8.02 11.09
CA VAL A 152 17.63 7.72 10.19
C VAL A 152 17.36 8.31 8.82
N ALA A 153 18.06 9.40 8.50
CA ALA A 153 18.03 9.97 7.16
C ALA A 153 18.58 8.97 6.13
N SER A 154 17.85 8.88 5.03
CA SER A 154 18.22 8.15 3.82
C SER A 154 19.02 9.10 2.91
N ASP A 155 20.14 8.63 2.37
CA ASP A 155 20.87 9.37 1.34
C ASP A 155 20.19 9.19 -0.03
N ALA A 156 20.46 10.05 -1.00
CA ALA A 156 19.90 9.98 -2.35
C ALA A 156 20.99 9.58 -3.37
N PRO A 157 21.45 8.32 -3.36
CA PRO A 157 22.57 7.91 -4.18
C PRO A 157 22.20 7.82 -5.65
N THR A 158 23.22 7.85 -6.48
CA THR A 158 23.09 7.73 -7.93
C THR A 158 23.29 6.28 -8.35
N PHE A 159 22.54 5.83 -9.35
CA PHE A 159 22.63 4.46 -9.85
C PHE A 159 22.57 4.36 -11.36
N LEU A 160 23.15 3.28 -11.84
CA LEU A 160 23.12 2.82 -13.23
C LEU A 160 22.46 1.45 -13.24
N ALA A 161 21.51 1.23 -14.14
CA ALA A 161 20.81 -0.04 -14.22
C ALA A 161 20.74 -0.60 -15.64
N THR A 162 20.69 -1.92 -15.73
CA THR A 162 20.58 -2.67 -16.98
C THR A 162 19.58 -3.79 -16.81
N ALA A 163 18.91 -4.18 -17.90
CA ALA A 163 17.93 -5.26 -17.88
C ALA A 163 18.23 -6.35 -18.92
N TYR A 164 17.65 -7.53 -18.71
CA TYR A 164 17.82 -8.68 -19.58
C TYR A 164 16.59 -9.60 -19.56
N ALA A 165 16.19 -10.09 -20.74
CA ALA A 165 15.14 -11.10 -20.89
C ALA A 165 15.82 -12.45 -21.11
N ALA A 166 15.41 -13.44 -20.32
CA ALA A 166 16.06 -14.73 -20.28
C ALA A 166 15.08 -15.87 -20.57
N ASP A 167 15.62 -16.99 -21.03
CA ASP A 167 14.87 -18.25 -21.12
C ASP A 167 15.02 -19.14 -19.88
N SER A 168 15.97 -18.84 -19.01
CA SER A 168 16.29 -19.61 -17.81
C SER A 168 17.10 -18.80 -16.81
N PHE A 169 17.17 -19.24 -15.56
CA PHE A 169 18.11 -18.66 -14.59
C PHE A 169 19.57 -18.88 -14.98
N ALA A 170 19.89 -20.00 -15.65
CA ALA A 170 21.23 -20.27 -16.16
C ALA A 170 21.65 -19.28 -17.25
N ASP A 171 20.73 -18.89 -18.15
CA ASP A 171 20.94 -17.82 -19.14
C ASP A 171 21.29 -16.49 -18.46
N ILE A 172 20.55 -16.10 -17.41
CA ILE A 172 20.84 -14.87 -16.63
C ILE A 172 22.25 -14.90 -16.04
N ASP A 173 22.68 -16.07 -15.57
CA ASP A 173 23.98 -16.25 -14.92
C ASP A 173 25.13 -16.29 -15.95
N ALA A 174 24.88 -16.67 -17.20
CA ALA A 174 25.86 -16.60 -18.28
C ALA A 174 25.87 -15.23 -18.99
N ALA A 175 24.80 -14.44 -18.87
CA ALA A 175 24.59 -13.26 -19.68
C ALA A 175 25.40 -12.02 -19.25
N THR A 176 25.75 -11.22 -20.26
CA THR A 176 26.15 -9.81 -20.12
C THR A 176 24.98 -8.92 -20.52
N PHE A 177 24.53 -8.06 -19.60
CA PHE A 177 23.39 -7.19 -19.81
C PHE A 177 23.86 -5.95 -20.57
N THR A 178 23.33 -5.72 -21.78
CA THR A 178 23.72 -4.61 -22.65
C THR A 178 22.66 -3.53 -22.77
N GLN A 179 21.43 -3.80 -22.29
CA GLN A 179 20.33 -2.86 -22.35
C GLN A 179 20.32 -1.99 -21.09
N PHE A 180 20.74 -0.73 -21.24
CA PHE A 180 20.72 0.25 -20.17
C PHE A 180 19.31 0.81 -19.96
N LEU A 181 18.96 0.99 -18.70
CA LEU A 181 17.73 1.67 -18.30
C LEU A 181 17.99 3.18 -18.23
N SER A 182 16.94 3.95 -18.47
CA SER A 182 16.95 5.40 -18.31
C SER A 182 15.69 5.87 -17.59
N ALA A 183 15.71 7.09 -17.06
CA ALA A 183 14.50 7.76 -16.57
C ALA A 183 14.52 9.22 -17.06
N GLY A 184 13.50 9.61 -17.82
CA GLY A 184 13.49 10.90 -18.51
C GLY A 184 14.65 11.05 -19.50
N GLY A 185 15.09 9.96 -20.12
CA GLY A 185 16.21 9.92 -21.07
C GLY A 185 17.61 9.91 -20.45
N ASN A 186 17.74 10.00 -19.12
CA ASN A 186 19.04 9.96 -18.45
C ASN A 186 19.46 8.51 -18.15
N SER A 187 20.65 8.10 -18.57
CA SER A 187 21.23 6.77 -18.30
C SER A 187 21.57 6.57 -16.81
N THR A 188 21.76 7.67 -16.10
CA THR A 188 22.10 7.72 -14.69
C THR A 188 20.90 8.28 -13.93
N MET A 189 20.49 7.58 -12.88
CA MET A 189 19.27 7.87 -12.11
C MET A 189 19.59 8.08 -10.63
N THR A 190 18.66 8.65 -9.87
CA THR A 190 18.81 8.86 -8.42
C THR A 190 17.80 8.03 -7.67
N LEU A 191 18.22 7.26 -6.67
CA LEU A 191 17.29 6.72 -5.68
C LEU A 191 16.86 7.87 -4.78
N ALA A 192 15.63 8.32 -4.94
CA ALA A 192 15.13 9.46 -4.18
C ALA A 192 15.00 9.12 -2.69
N ALA A 193 15.53 9.98 -1.83
CA ALA A 193 15.41 9.85 -0.38
C ALA A 193 14.03 10.39 0.10
N PRO A 194 13.30 9.66 0.95
CA PRO A 194 12.04 10.16 1.49
C PRO A 194 12.27 11.28 2.51
N SER A 195 11.40 12.28 2.49
CA SER A 195 11.36 13.35 3.51
C SER A 195 10.67 12.93 4.81
N THR A 196 9.91 11.84 4.79
CA THR A 196 9.02 11.41 5.87
C THR A 196 9.31 9.96 6.24
N ASP A 197 9.29 9.66 7.54
CA ASP A 197 9.56 8.33 8.06
C ASP A 197 8.51 7.31 7.59
N SER A 198 8.96 6.07 7.36
CA SER A 198 8.18 4.92 6.91
C SER A 198 7.46 5.09 5.55
N ASN A 199 7.82 6.14 4.80
CA ASN A 199 7.32 6.36 3.44
C ASN A 199 8.29 5.81 2.40
N ILE A 200 7.77 5.21 1.33
CA ILE A 200 8.55 4.80 0.16
C ILE A 200 8.49 5.91 -0.88
N VAL A 201 9.64 6.24 -1.47
CA VAL A 201 9.69 7.02 -2.71
C VAL A 201 10.09 6.09 -3.84
N TYR A 202 9.32 6.16 -4.93
CA TYR A 202 9.52 5.32 -6.10
C TYR A 202 10.28 6.08 -7.19
N THR A 203 11.13 5.35 -7.90
CA THR A 203 11.77 5.79 -9.15
C THR A 203 11.45 4.76 -10.20
N VAL A 204 10.73 5.16 -11.25
CA VAL A 204 10.29 4.26 -12.33
C VAL A 204 11.07 4.61 -13.58
N THR A 205 11.63 3.61 -14.26
CA THR A 205 12.38 3.84 -15.49
C THR A 205 11.45 4.16 -16.66
N ASP A 206 12.04 4.66 -17.74
CA ASP A 206 11.39 4.73 -19.05
C ASP A 206 11.09 3.31 -19.56
N TRP A 207 10.15 3.22 -20.51
CA TRP A 207 9.81 1.97 -21.17
C TRP A 207 10.98 1.48 -22.03
N LEU A 208 11.47 0.27 -21.73
CA LEU A 208 12.46 -0.43 -22.52
C LEU A 208 11.77 -1.51 -23.36
N ARG A 209 11.92 -1.44 -24.69
CA ARG A 209 11.49 -2.53 -25.58
C ARG A 209 12.39 -3.73 -25.38
N GLN A 210 11.89 -4.74 -24.68
CA GLN A 210 12.61 -5.94 -24.32
C GLN A 210 11.62 -7.10 -24.34
N PRO A 211 11.40 -7.74 -25.51
CA PRO A 211 10.45 -8.82 -25.61
C PRO A 211 10.87 -10.05 -24.80
N SER A 212 9.89 -10.77 -24.25
CA SER A 212 10.14 -12.02 -23.51
C SER A 212 10.68 -13.13 -24.41
N LYS A 213 11.58 -13.96 -23.87
CA LYS A 213 12.00 -15.22 -24.50
C LYS A 213 11.15 -16.38 -23.99
N LYS A 214 10.97 -17.41 -24.81
CA LYS A 214 10.35 -18.67 -24.38
C LYS A 214 11.28 -19.39 -23.40
N ARG A 215 10.74 -19.86 -22.29
CA ARG A 215 11.53 -20.54 -21.25
C ARG A 215 11.99 -21.94 -21.68
N THR A 216 13.22 -22.29 -21.32
CA THR A 216 13.87 -23.59 -21.59
C THR A 216 14.04 -24.43 -20.32
N ASP A 217 13.86 -23.83 -19.14
CA ASP A 217 14.04 -24.47 -17.83
C ASP A 217 12.75 -25.07 -17.23
N GLY A 218 11.68 -25.16 -18.03
CA GLY A 218 10.39 -25.70 -17.61
C GLY A 218 9.55 -24.77 -16.74
N GLY A 219 10.04 -23.57 -16.42
CA GLY A 219 9.26 -22.58 -15.69
C GLY A 219 8.15 -21.95 -16.55
N ARG A 220 7.18 -21.32 -15.88
CA ARG A 220 6.07 -20.63 -16.55
C ARG A 220 6.37 -19.14 -16.78
N GLY A 221 5.71 -18.59 -17.80
CA GLY A 221 5.70 -17.15 -18.05
C GLY A 221 7.00 -16.58 -18.64
N ALA A 222 7.10 -15.26 -18.69
CA ALA A 222 8.31 -14.54 -19.12
C ALA A 222 9.29 -14.41 -17.93
N LEU A 223 10.60 -14.47 -18.17
CA LEU A 223 11.62 -14.28 -17.14
C LEU A 223 12.50 -13.07 -17.46
N HIS A 224 12.50 -12.08 -16.57
CA HIS A 224 13.27 -10.84 -16.75
C HIS A 224 14.10 -10.53 -15.52
N SER A 225 15.26 -9.93 -15.74
CA SER A 225 16.20 -9.55 -14.69
C SER A 225 16.65 -8.11 -14.86
N CYS A 226 16.86 -7.43 -13.74
CA CYS A 226 17.46 -6.10 -13.67
C CYS A 226 18.63 -6.14 -12.70
N ARG A 227 19.73 -5.51 -13.11
CA ARG A 227 20.91 -5.27 -12.30
C ARG A 227 21.09 -3.77 -12.13
N ALA A 228 21.38 -3.32 -10.92
CA ALA A 228 21.63 -1.91 -10.63
C ALA A 228 22.88 -1.76 -9.76
N TRP A 229 23.82 -0.95 -10.22
CA TRP A 229 24.96 -0.48 -9.43
C TRP A 229 24.56 0.84 -8.79
N VAL A 230 24.43 0.86 -7.47
CA VAL A 230 24.14 2.07 -6.70
C VAL A 230 25.41 2.50 -5.98
N SER A 231 25.88 3.69 -6.31
CA SER A 231 27.11 4.23 -5.75
C SER A 231 26.88 5.61 -5.13
N GLY A 232 27.63 5.89 -4.08
CA GLY A 232 27.42 7.07 -3.25
C GLY A 232 26.41 6.82 -2.13
N GLY A 233 26.38 7.75 -1.17
CA GLY A 233 25.59 7.62 0.06
C GLY A 233 26.22 6.64 1.06
N ASN A 234 26.16 6.98 2.34
CA ASN A 234 26.54 6.10 3.44
C ASN A 234 25.34 5.28 3.94
N ARG A 235 24.10 5.73 3.72
CA ARG A 235 22.90 5.10 4.28
C ARG A 235 21.79 5.03 3.25
N ILE A 236 21.48 3.81 2.81
CA ILE A 236 20.29 3.53 2.01
C ILE A 236 19.35 2.69 2.87
N VAL A 237 18.14 3.19 3.10
CA VAL A 237 17.08 2.39 3.74
C VAL A 237 16.32 1.68 2.62
N LEU A 238 16.71 0.42 2.40
CA LEU A 238 15.94 -0.47 1.52
C LEU A 238 14.66 -0.87 2.24
N LEU A 239 13.65 -1.34 1.49
CA LEU A 239 12.32 -1.69 2.03
C LEU A 239 12.43 -2.33 3.43
N GLY A 240 11.67 -1.85 4.43
CA GLY A 240 11.57 -2.44 5.76
C GLY A 240 12.44 -1.85 6.88
N ASP A 241 12.18 -2.35 8.09
CA ASP A 241 12.95 -2.08 9.31
C ASP A 241 13.43 -3.38 10.00
N GLY A 242 13.45 -4.51 9.26
CA GLY A 242 13.59 -5.86 9.79
C GLY A 242 14.88 -6.58 9.41
N THR A 243 14.92 -7.87 9.75
CA THR A 243 15.99 -8.83 9.41
C THR A 243 15.48 -9.96 8.51
N ASP A 244 14.28 -9.81 7.94
CA ASP A 244 13.70 -10.82 7.06
C ASP A 244 14.52 -10.96 5.76
N SER A 245 14.38 -12.10 5.10
CA SER A 245 15.11 -12.42 3.87
C SER A 245 14.18 -13.02 2.81
N PHE A 246 14.49 -12.77 1.54
CA PHE A 246 13.82 -13.37 0.39
C PHE A 246 14.42 -14.72 -0.04
N ASP A 247 15.33 -15.29 0.76
CA ASP A 247 16.01 -16.55 0.41
C ASP A 247 15.04 -17.73 0.24
N ASN A 248 13.89 -17.69 0.92
CA ASN A 248 12.82 -18.68 0.76
C ASN A 248 12.29 -18.77 -0.67
N TRP A 249 12.40 -17.73 -1.50
CA TRP A 249 11.99 -17.82 -2.91
C TRP A 249 12.79 -18.84 -3.72
N ALA A 250 14.01 -19.18 -3.30
CA ALA A 250 14.82 -20.21 -3.95
C ALA A 250 14.19 -21.62 -3.85
N SER A 251 13.32 -21.87 -2.87
CA SER A 251 12.63 -23.16 -2.70
C SER A 251 11.26 -23.20 -3.38
N ARG A 252 10.81 -22.09 -4.01
CA ARG A 252 9.50 -22.06 -4.67
C ARG A 252 9.48 -22.99 -5.88
N PRO A 253 8.44 -23.83 -6.05
CA PRO A 253 8.35 -24.74 -7.20
C PRO A 253 8.42 -23.99 -8.53
N GLY A 254 9.20 -24.52 -9.49
CA GLY A 254 9.38 -23.89 -10.80
C GLY A 254 8.12 -23.78 -11.65
N SER A 255 7.06 -24.51 -11.30
CA SER A 255 5.74 -24.41 -11.91
C SER A 255 4.95 -23.15 -11.52
N GLY A 256 5.36 -22.47 -10.44
CA GLY A 256 4.79 -21.21 -10.00
C GLY A 256 5.61 -20.00 -10.48
N PRO A 257 5.19 -18.78 -10.13
CA PRO A 257 5.98 -17.59 -10.26
C PRO A 257 7.26 -17.70 -9.44
N GLN A 258 8.34 -17.13 -9.95
CA GLN A 258 9.67 -17.18 -9.38
C GLN A 258 10.21 -15.77 -9.18
N ALA A 259 11.02 -15.62 -8.15
CA ALA A 259 11.78 -14.42 -7.89
C ALA A 259 13.17 -14.80 -7.39
N ARG A 260 14.16 -13.98 -7.69
CA ARG A 260 15.53 -14.14 -7.17
C ARG A 260 16.14 -12.78 -6.95
N ILE A 261 16.71 -12.58 -5.77
CA ILE A 261 17.38 -11.34 -5.40
C ILE A 261 18.82 -11.65 -5.01
N ARG A 262 19.77 -10.92 -5.59
CA ARG A 262 21.21 -11.05 -5.31
C ARG A 262 21.84 -9.70 -5.03
N ARG A 263 22.96 -9.69 -4.32
CA ARG A 263 23.74 -8.48 -4.04
C ARG A 263 25.23 -8.80 -4.02
N THR A 264 26.05 -7.85 -4.43
CA THR A 264 27.52 -7.95 -4.41
C THR A 264 28.17 -6.58 -4.23
N THR A 265 29.36 -6.56 -3.63
CA THR A 265 30.22 -5.38 -3.53
C THR A 265 31.07 -5.16 -4.77
N ALA A 266 31.19 -6.17 -5.63
CA ALA A 266 31.92 -6.03 -6.89
C ALA A 266 31.14 -5.07 -7.80
N GLY A 267 31.79 -3.97 -8.16
CA GLY A 267 31.18 -2.91 -8.96
C GLY A 267 30.67 -3.40 -10.32
N GLY A 268 29.65 -2.72 -10.83
CA GLY A 268 29.13 -2.91 -12.19
C GLY A 268 27.78 -3.62 -12.25
N ASN A 269 27.04 -3.34 -13.32
CA ASN A 269 25.67 -3.79 -13.52
C ASN A 269 25.51 -4.76 -14.71
N ALA A 270 26.53 -4.90 -15.56
CA ALA A 270 26.41 -5.68 -16.80
C ALA A 270 26.73 -7.19 -16.65
N THR A 271 27.76 -7.56 -15.88
CA THR A 271 28.33 -8.93 -15.90
C THR A 271 28.03 -9.76 -14.63
N ASN A 272 27.82 -11.07 -14.78
CA ASN A 272 27.51 -11.97 -13.65
C ASN A 272 28.72 -12.37 -12.78
N ALA A 273 29.97 -12.11 -13.21
CA ALA A 273 31.17 -12.51 -12.45
C ALA A 273 31.16 -12.03 -10.98
N ALA A 274 30.38 -10.98 -10.70
CA ALA A 274 30.18 -10.40 -9.39
C ALA A 274 29.08 -11.07 -8.52
N PHE A 275 28.14 -11.83 -9.08
CA PHE A 275 26.91 -12.28 -8.39
C PHE A 275 26.83 -13.80 -8.08
N ALA A 276 27.95 -14.53 -8.20
CA ALA A 276 27.97 -15.96 -7.90
C ALA A 276 27.58 -16.24 -6.43
N GLY A 277 26.47 -16.94 -6.20
CA GLY A 277 26.08 -17.54 -4.91
C GLY A 277 25.56 -16.63 -3.80
N SER A 278 25.52 -15.31 -3.97
CA SER A 278 25.10 -14.39 -2.89
C SER A 278 23.64 -13.96 -3.03
N LEU A 279 22.74 -14.66 -2.35
CA LEU A 279 21.37 -14.15 -2.15
C LEU A 279 21.41 -12.88 -1.29
N ALA A 280 20.42 -12.02 -1.48
CA ALA A 280 20.31 -10.81 -0.70
C ALA A 280 18.98 -10.73 0.02
N SER A 281 19.06 -10.39 1.31
CA SER A 281 17.91 -10.05 2.13
C SER A 281 17.35 -8.66 1.82
N SER A 282 17.96 -7.89 0.90
CA SER A 282 17.51 -6.54 0.54
C SER A 282 17.84 -6.09 -0.88
N CYS A 283 16.95 -5.26 -1.44
CA CYS A 283 17.04 -4.75 -2.81
C CYS A 283 16.35 -3.37 -2.96
N PRO A 284 16.95 -2.41 -3.69
CA PRO A 284 16.26 -1.20 -4.12
C PRO A 284 15.35 -1.42 -5.32
N ILE A 285 15.52 -2.52 -6.07
CA ILE A 285 14.61 -2.91 -7.15
C ILE A 285 13.42 -3.60 -6.50
N LEU A 286 12.21 -3.10 -6.75
CA LEU A 286 10.97 -3.56 -6.09
C LEU A 286 10.08 -4.40 -7.02
N GLY A 287 10.26 -4.22 -8.33
CA GLY A 287 9.40 -4.83 -9.33
C GLY A 287 9.53 -4.21 -10.70
N ALA A 288 8.53 -4.45 -11.55
CA ALA A 288 8.44 -3.86 -12.87
C ALA A 288 6.99 -3.66 -13.31
N GLN A 289 6.78 -2.72 -14.23
CA GLN A 289 5.58 -2.69 -15.07
C GLN A 289 5.92 -3.23 -16.45
N ILE A 290 4.96 -3.94 -17.04
CA ILE A 290 5.10 -4.59 -18.33
C ILE A 290 4.07 -4.05 -19.30
N VAL A 291 4.41 -4.03 -20.58
CA VAL A 291 3.47 -4.01 -21.70
C VAL A 291 3.38 -5.43 -22.24
N SER A 292 2.19 -6.02 -22.21
CA SER A 292 1.87 -7.35 -22.68
C SER A 292 1.32 -7.33 -24.10
N GLN A 293 1.46 -8.45 -24.81
CA GLN A 293 0.80 -8.66 -26.11
C GLN A 293 -0.71 -8.91 -25.98
N GLY A 294 -1.16 -9.33 -24.79
CA GLY A 294 -2.54 -9.67 -24.50
C GLY A 294 -3.14 -8.82 -23.38
N ARG A 295 -4.42 -9.07 -23.09
CA ARG A 295 -5.12 -8.41 -21.99
C ARG A 295 -4.51 -8.83 -20.66
N VAL A 296 -4.04 -7.85 -19.91
CA VAL A 296 -3.43 -8.07 -18.60
C VAL A 296 -4.01 -7.10 -17.59
N TYR A 297 -4.10 -7.55 -16.34
CA TYR A 297 -4.53 -6.76 -15.20
C TYR A 297 -3.54 -6.86 -14.04
N THR A 298 -3.66 -5.95 -13.09
CA THR A 298 -2.93 -5.90 -11.83
C THR A 298 -3.90 -5.96 -10.66
N ILE A 299 -3.70 -6.92 -9.76
CA ILE A 299 -4.24 -6.83 -8.40
C ILE A 299 -3.11 -6.32 -7.51
N GLY A 300 -3.30 -5.15 -6.91
CA GLY A 300 -2.38 -4.62 -5.91
C GLY A 300 -2.91 -4.80 -4.50
N GLU A 301 -2.05 -4.95 -3.50
CA GLU A 301 -2.46 -4.98 -2.10
C GLU A 301 -1.63 -4.08 -1.19
N TRP A 302 -2.28 -3.49 -0.19
CA TRP A 302 -1.63 -2.67 0.83
C TRP A 302 -2.15 -3.02 2.22
N GLY A 303 -1.21 -3.14 3.16
CA GLY A 303 -1.50 -3.39 4.56
C GLY A 303 -0.23 -3.63 5.38
N ASP A 304 -0.37 -4.43 6.43
CA ASP A 304 0.71 -4.76 7.36
C ASP A 304 1.46 -6.04 6.97
N SER A 305 2.06 -6.70 7.96
CA SER A 305 2.78 -7.97 7.84
C SER A 305 1.90 -9.13 7.34
N ASN A 306 0.58 -9.06 7.51
CA ASN A 306 -0.34 -10.06 6.93
C ASN A 306 -0.59 -9.83 5.43
N ASN A 307 -0.37 -8.62 4.93
CA ASN A 307 -0.39 -8.38 3.48
C ASN A 307 0.98 -8.59 2.84
N GLU A 308 2.05 -8.61 3.64
CA GLU A 308 3.39 -8.99 3.20
C GLU A 308 3.54 -10.51 3.02
N ARG A 309 2.75 -11.30 3.76
CA ARG A 309 2.74 -12.77 3.79
C ARG A 309 4.06 -13.40 4.27
N ARG A 310 4.16 -13.57 5.59
CA ARG A 310 5.37 -14.05 6.30
C ARG A 310 5.47 -15.57 6.50
N ASP A 311 4.49 -16.35 6.07
CA ASP A 311 4.43 -17.80 6.34
C ASP A 311 5.20 -18.67 5.34
N GLN A 312 5.28 -18.25 4.08
CA GLN A 312 5.90 -19.03 3.00
C GLN A 312 6.91 -18.22 2.20
N PHE A 313 6.45 -17.32 1.32
CA PHE A 313 7.33 -16.51 0.45
C PHE A 313 7.09 -15.02 0.71
N ILE A 314 8.03 -14.41 1.42
CA ILE A 314 7.92 -13.01 1.84
C ILE A 314 7.74 -12.11 0.61
N GLY A 315 6.82 -11.16 0.73
CA GLY A 315 6.51 -10.14 -0.27
C GLY A 315 5.65 -10.61 -1.43
N GLU A 316 5.10 -11.82 -1.39
CA GLU A 316 4.09 -12.24 -2.36
C GLU A 316 2.69 -11.74 -2.02
N GLY A 317 2.43 -11.55 -0.72
CA GLY A 317 1.13 -11.19 -0.15
C GLY A 317 -0.05 -12.09 -0.58
N LEU A 318 -1.29 -11.64 -0.37
CA LEU A 318 -2.50 -12.37 -0.82
C LEU A 318 -2.74 -12.19 -2.33
N CYS A 319 -2.29 -11.07 -2.93
CA CYS A 319 -2.59 -10.77 -4.32
C CYS A 319 -1.90 -11.75 -5.30
N LEU A 320 -0.70 -12.26 -5.00
CA LEU A 320 -0.03 -13.23 -5.86
C LEU A 320 -0.74 -14.58 -5.96
N PRO A 321 -1.05 -15.30 -4.87
CA PRO A 321 -1.78 -16.57 -4.97
C PRO A 321 -3.18 -16.38 -5.55
N MET A 322 -3.81 -15.22 -5.35
CA MET A 322 -5.05 -14.86 -6.04
C MET A 322 -4.85 -14.79 -7.56
N ALA A 323 -3.82 -14.08 -8.02
CA ALA A 323 -3.49 -13.97 -9.44
C ALA A 323 -3.14 -15.35 -10.05
N GLU A 324 -2.37 -16.18 -9.34
CA GLU A 324 -2.06 -17.56 -9.76
C GLU A 324 -3.33 -18.40 -9.95
N LYS A 325 -4.26 -18.32 -8.97
CA LYS A 325 -5.53 -19.03 -9.04
C LYS A 325 -6.36 -18.60 -10.25
N ILE A 326 -6.46 -17.29 -10.50
CA ILE A 326 -7.23 -16.74 -11.63
C ILE A 326 -6.56 -17.13 -12.97
N ASN A 327 -5.25 -16.97 -13.08
CA ASN A 327 -4.50 -17.33 -14.28
C ASN A 327 -4.63 -18.82 -14.61
N GLY A 328 -4.70 -19.70 -13.60
CA GLY A 328 -4.92 -21.14 -13.78
C GLY A 328 -6.25 -21.50 -14.43
N LEU A 329 -7.22 -20.59 -14.46
CA LEU A 329 -8.52 -20.79 -15.12
C LEU A 329 -8.49 -20.46 -16.63
N ASN A 330 -7.41 -19.87 -17.14
CA ASN A 330 -7.22 -19.55 -18.57
C ASN A 330 -8.37 -18.74 -19.20
N LEU A 331 -8.79 -17.65 -18.55
CA LEU A 331 -9.97 -16.86 -18.92
C LEU A 331 -9.77 -15.88 -20.09
N GLY A 332 -8.71 -16.05 -20.90
CA GLY A 332 -8.39 -15.15 -22.01
C GLY A 332 -7.76 -13.81 -21.59
N PHE A 333 -7.40 -13.66 -20.32
CA PHE A 333 -6.59 -12.57 -19.80
C PHE A 333 -5.61 -13.09 -18.74
N THR A 334 -4.62 -12.27 -18.40
CA THR A 334 -3.63 -12.56 -17.36
C THR A 334 -3.71 -11.55 -16.22
N VAL A 335 -3.32 -11.95 -15.02
CA VAL A 335 -3.26 -11.11 -13.83
C VAL A 335 -1.84 -11.15 -13.28
N GLU A 336 -1.26 -9.97 -13.07
CA GLU A 336 -0.06 -9.75 -12.25
C GLU A 336 -0.43 -9.25 -10.86
N ALA A 337 0.53 -9.34 -9.96
CA ALA A 337 0.35 -9.06 -8.54
C ALA A 337 1.35 -8.01 -8.07
N MET A 338 0.84 -6.97 -7.41
CA MET A 338 1.62 -5.89 -6.83
C MET A 338 1.46 -5.95 -5.30
N SER A 339 2.32 -6.72 -4.63
CA SER A 339 2.32 -6.73 -3.17
C SER A 339 3.05 -5.51 -2.63
N CYS A 340 2.34 -4.70 -1.85
CA CYS A 340 2.85 -3.52 -1.15
C CYS A 340 2.63 -3.61 0.38
N GLY A 341 2.56 -4.84 0.90
CA GLY A 341 2.48 -5.09 2.34
C GLY A 341 3.75 -4.66 3.07
N TRP A 342 3.59 -4.10 4.28
CA TRP A 342 4.70 -3.60 5.09
C TRP A 342 4.54 -3.99 6.56
N SER A 343 5.37 -4.91 7.05
CA SER A 343 5.30 -5.31 8.47
C SER A 343 5.40 -4.13 9.43
N GLY A 344 4.53 -4.14 10.44
CA GLY A 344 4.45 -3.07 11.44
C GLY A 344 3.80 -1.78 10.94
N ALA A 345 3.36 -1.69 9.69
CA ALA A 345 2.68 -0.51 9.19
C ALA A 345 1.34 -0.29 9.89
N SER A 346 1.12 0.95 10.29
CA SER A 346 -0.19 1.47 10.70
C SER A 346 -0.99 1.91 9.49
N THR A 347 -2.28 2.20 9.68
CA THR A 347 -3.13 2.77 8.63
C THR A 347 -2.55 4.02 8.00
N ASN A 348 -1.87 4.87 8.77
CA ASN A 348 -1.24 6.08 8.23
C ASN A 348 -0.06 5.76 7.28
N VAL A 349 0.74 4.75 7.62
CA VAL A 349 1.94 4.39 6.85
C VAL A 349 1.56 3.86 5.48
N TRP A 350 0.70 2.84 5.42
CA TRP A 350 0.34 2.29 4.10
C TRP A 350 -0.43 3.29 3.25
N GLN A 351 -1.14 4.25 3.85
CA GLN A 351 -1.80 5.32 3.11
C GLN A 351 -0.83 6.32 2.47
N ALA A 352 0.29 6.62 3.12
CA ALA A 352 1.35 7.41 2.50
C ALA A 352 1.95 6.65 1.31
N ASN A 353 2.19 5.35 1.49
CA ASN A 353 2.78 4.49 0.46
C ASN A 353 1.85 4.31 -0.77
N ILE A 354 0.54 4.17 -0.59
CA ILE A 354 -0.42 4.13 -1.73
C ILE A 354 -0.35 5.42 -2.53
N LYS A 355 -0.37 6.58 -1.85
CA LYS A 355 -0.30 7.88 -2.53
C LYS A 355 1.02 8.02 -3.30
N ALA A 356 2.13 7.60 -2.71
CA ALA A 356 3.44 7.61 -3.37
C ALA A 356 3.48 6.69 -4.59
N ALA A 357 2.91 5.48 -4.49
CA ALA A 357 2.83 4.52 -5.60
C ALA A 357 1.98 5.07 -6.75
N PHE A 358 0.79 5.60 -6.46
CA PHE A 358 -0.13 6.12 -7.48
C PHE A 358 0.45 7.37 -8.15
N ALA A 359 1.10 8.25 -7.38
CA ALA A 359 1.81 9.41 -7.94
C ALA A 359 2.96 9.01 -8.87
N ALA A 360 3.57 7.84 -8.66
CA ALA A 360 4.57 7.25 -9.55
C ALA A 360 3.97 6.49 -10.75
N GLY A 361 2.64 6.48 -10.91
CA GLY A 361 1.95 5.73 -11.97
C GLY A 361 1.84 4.22 -11.73
N LEU A 362 2.06 3.78 -10.50
CA LEU A 362 1.91 2.39 -10.07
C LEU A 362 0.49 2.15 -9.56
N ILE A 363 -0.47 2.22 -10.48
CA ILE A 363 -1.90 2.10 -10.20
C ILE A 363 -2.35 0.71 -10.63
N PRO A 364 -2.87 -0.13 -9.72
CA PRO A 364 -3.44 -1.41 -10.08
C PRO A 364 -4.88 -1.23 -10.60
N ASP A 365 -5.38 -2.24 -11.29
CA ASP A 365 -6.77 -2.31 -11.73
C ASP A 365 -7.72 -2.50 -10.54
N VAL A 366 -7.33 -3.36 -9.61
CA VAL A 366 -8.02 -3.59 -8.34
C VAL A 366 -7.02 -3.46 -7.19
N ALA A 367 -7.35 -2.66 -6.19
CA ALA A 367 -6.55 -2.48 -5.00
C ALA A 367 -7.20 -3.14 -3.79
N MET A 368 -6.60 -4.23 -3.32
CA MET A 368 -6.89 -4.82 -2.03
C MET A 368 -6.36 -3.91 -0.92
N TYR A 369 -7.22 -3.42 -0.04
CA TYR A 369 -6.85 -2.41 0.96
C TYR A 369 -7.32 -2.81 2.35
N LYS A 370 -6.38 -2.86 3.30
CA LYS A 370 -6.71 -3.12 4.70
C LYS A 370 -7.25 -1.85 5.36
N MET A 371 -8.52 -1.86 5.72
CA MET A 371 -9.17 -0.70 6.34
C MET A 371 -8.69 -0.42 7.76
N PHE A 372 -8.28 -1.46 8.48
CA PHE A 372 -7.99 -1.40 9.90
C PHE A 372 -6.69 -2.13 10.20
N SER A 373 -5.80 -1.50 10.99
CA SER A 373 -4.56 -2.12 11.45
C SER A 373 -4.64 -2.46 12.92
N GLY A 374 -4.27 -3.69 13.29
CA GLY A 374 -3.93 -3.99 14.67
C GLY A 374 -2.67 -3.25 15.15
N ASN A 375 -1.86 -2.67 14.24
CA ASN A 375 -0.69 -1.86 14.60
C ASN A 375 -1.05 -0.43 15.00
N ASP A 376 -2.27 0.03 14.72
CA ASP A 376 -2.78 1.31 15.26
C ASP A 376 -3.18 1.18 16.74
N ILE A 377 -3.33 -0.05 17.26
CA ILE A 377 -3.91 -0.31 18.57
C ILE A 377 -2.97 -1.20 19.41
N ALA A 378 -2.64 -0.75 20.61
CA ALA A 378 -1.74 -1.47 21.50
C ALA A 378 -2.43 -2.61 22.27
N SER A 379 -3.57 -2.33 22.93
CA SER A 379 -4.19 -3.29 23.86
C SER A 379 -5.70 -3.20 24.01
N THR A 380 -6.34 -2.03 23.96
CA THR A 380 -7.81 -1.90 24.01
C THR A 380 -8.31 -1.18 22.77
N ILE A 381 -9.45 -1.60 22.23
CA ILE A 381 -10.06 -0.97 21.05
C ILE A 381 -11.06 0.07 21.50
N ALA A 382 -10.78 1.34 21.25
CA ALA A 382 -11.74 2.41 21.44
C ALA A 382 -12.45 2.75 20.13
N GLN A 383 -13.68 3.26 20.23
CA GLN A 383 -14.40 3.77 19.06
C GLN A 383 -13.62 4.91 18.37
N SER A 384 -12.83 5.69 19.10
CA SER A 384 -11.95 6.72 18.55
C SER A 384 -10.89 6.15 17.60
N ASP A 385 -10.40 4.94 17.84
CA ASP A 385 -9.40 4.30 16.97
C ASP A 385 -10.03 3.91 15.63
N ILE A 386 -11.23 3.33 15.68
CA ILE A 386 -12.03 3.01 14.49
C ILE A 386 -12.34 4.29 13.71
N ASP A 387 -12.77 5.34 14.40
CA ASP A 387 -13.12 6.63 13.81
C ASP A 387 -11.91 7.25 13.09
N LEU A 388 -10.73 7.21 13.71
CA LEU A 388 -9.49 7.68 13.13
C LEU A 388 -9.12 6.88 11.87
N MET A 389 -9.09 5.54 11.94
CA MET A 389 -8.76 4.69 10.79
C MET A 389 -9.71 4.91 9.61
N ARG A 390 -11.00 5.09 9.89
CA ARG A 390 -12.02 5.36 8.86
C ARG A 390 -11.87 6.72 8.22
N SER A 391 -11.58 7.75 9.00
CA SER A 391 -11.35 9.09 8.47
C SER A 391 -10.17 9.14 7.50
N ARG A 392 -9.12 8.40 7.84
CA ARG A 392 -7.92 8.24 7.04
C ARG A 392 -8.24 7.50 5.73
N PHE A 393 -9.11 6.48 5.76
CA PHE A 393 -9.64 5.85 4.55
C PHE A 393 -10.48 6.81 3.69
N ALA A 394 -11.41 7.56 4.28
CA ALA A 394 -12.29 8.48 3.56
C ALA A 394 -11.51 9.54 2.76
N LEU A 395 -10.42 10.07 3.32
CA LEU A 395 -9.52 10.99 2.60
C LEU A 395 -8.91 10.36 1.35
N ARG A 396 -8.52 9.08 1.43
CA ARG A 396 -7.89 8.39 0.31
C ARG A 396 -8.87 7.94 -0.75
N LEU A 397 -10.08 7.60 -0.33
CA LEU A 397 -11.14 7.22 -1.24
C LEU A 397 -11.48 8.37 -2.21
N ALA A 398 -11.56 9.60 -1.70
CA ALA A 398 -11.80 10.79 -2.51
C ALA A 398 -10.58 11.22 -3.34
N ASP A 399 -9.38 11.25 -2.74
CA ASP A 399 -8.20 11.87 -3.38
C ASP A 399 -7.39 10.90 -4.25
N THR A 400 -7.42 9.59 -3.95
CA THR A 400 -6.47 8.62 -4.52
C THR A 400 -7.18 7.58 -5.40
N PHE A 401 -8.18 6.86 -4.89
CA PHE A 401 -8.86 5.82 -5.67
C PHE A 401 -9.77 6.40 -6.77
N ALA A 402 -10.58 7.41 -6.44
CA ALA A 402 -11.48 8.03 -7.41
C ALA A 402 -10.72 8.71 -8.56
N GLY A 403 -9.66 9.46 -8.24
CA GLY A 403 -8.81 10.12 -9.25
C GLY A 403 -8.04 9.13 -10.13
N ALA A 404 -7.60 8.01 -9.57
CA ALA A 404 -6.83 7.00 -10.28
C ALA A 404 -7.68 5.98 -11.05
N LYS A 405 -9.02 6.04 -10.93
CA LYS A 405 -9.94 5.03 -11.48
C LYS A 405 -9.60 3.61 -11.04
N CYS A 406 -9.07 3.47 -9.82
CA CYS A 406 -8.71 2.18 -9.24
C CYS A 406 -9.84 1.69 -8.35
N ARG A 407 -10.26 0.43 -8.53
CA ARG A 407 -11.36 -0.13 -7.73
C ARG A 407 -10.85 -0.65 -6.39
N PRO A 408 -11.33 -0.14 -5.25
CA PRO A 408 -10.96 -0.68 -3.95
C PRO A 408 -11.68 -1.99 -3.66
N TRP A 409 -10.96 -2.94 -3.05
CA TRP A 409 -11.48 -4.19 -2.50
C TRP A 409 -11.01 -4.30 -1.05
N LEU A 410 -11.92 -4.16 -0.09
CA LEU A 410 -11.57 -3.82 1.27
C LEU A 410 -11.45 -5.06 2.15
N PHE A 411 -10.35 -5.22 2.89
CA PHE A 411 -10.32 -6.18 3.99
C PHE A 411 -11.07 -5.61 5.19
N ASP A 412 -11.92 -6.44 5.81
CA ASP A 412 -12.48 -6.14 7.12
C ASP A 412 -11.43 -6.31 8.24
N PHE A 413 -11.78 -5.98 9.48
CA PHE A 413 -10.85 -6.03 10.60
C PHE A 413 -10.73 -7.47 11.16
N GLN A 414 -9.56 -8.08 10.96
CA GLN A 414 -9.26 -9.43 11.44
C GLN A 414 -9.30 -9.57 12.97
N PRO A 415 -9.58 -10.76 13.51
CA PRO A 415 -9.33 -11.08 14.91
C PRO A 415 -7.83 -11.18 15.21
N TYR A 416 -7.49 -11.16 16.49
CA TYR A 416 -6.15 -11.38 17.00
C TYR A 416 -6.23 -12.28 18.24
N ASN A 417 -5.17 -13.05 18.51
CA ASN A 417 -5.12 -13.81 19.75
C ASN A 417 -4.83 -12.90 20.96
N SER A 418 -5.48 -13.18 22.09
CA SER A 418 -5.43 -12.31 23.29
C SER A 418 -4.05 -12.25 23.94
N ASP A 419 -3.21 -13.27 23.75
CA ASP A 419 -1.81 -13.25 24.19
C ASP A 419 -0.92 -12.30 23.37
N GLN A 420 -1.36 -11.89 22.18
CA GLN A 420 -0.63 -10.99 21.29
C GLN A 420 -1.22 -9.58 21.30
N LYS A 421 -2.56 -9.48 21.28
CA LYS A 421 -3.32 -8.22 21.32
C LYS A 421 -4.50 -8.40 22.29
N PRO A 422 -4.38 -7.98 23.57
CA PRO A 422 -5.36 -8.29 24.62
C PRO A 422 -6.58 -7.34 24.60
N PHE A 423 -7.32 -7.32 23.48
CA PHE A 423 -8.50 -6.48 23.31
C PHE A 423 -9.63 -6.80 24.31
N GLY A 424 -9.75 -8.07 24.71
CA GLY A 424 -10.77 -8.53 25.63
C GLY A 424 -12.19 -8.16 25.18
N ALA A 425 -13.00 -7.70 26.14
CA ALA A 425 -14.38 -7.29 25.88
C ALA A 425 -14.51 -6.13 24.86
N THR A 426 -13.43 -5.39 24.59
CA THR A 426 -13.46 -4.31 23.59
C THR A 426 -13.40 -4.82 22.14
N ASP A 427 -13.18 -6.11 21.91
CA ASP A 427 -13.28 -6.73 20.58
C ASP A 427 -14.66 -6.54 19.93
N ILE A 428 -15.71 -6.27 20.73
CA ILE A 428 -17.04 -5.91 20.21
C ILE A 428 -17.01 -4.65 19.33
N VAL A 429 -16.07 -3.73 19.57
CA VAL A 429 -15.89 -2.51 18.76
C VAL A 429 -15.37 -2.87 17.36
N ARG A 430 -14.45 -3.84 17.28
CA ARG A 430 -13.97 -4.39 16.00
C ARG A 430 -15.12 -5.03 15.22
N LEU A 431 -15.91 -5.89 15.88
CA LEU A 431 -17.06 -6.53 15.25
C LEU A 431 -18.06 -5.50 14.71
N GLY A 432 -18.35 -4.45 15.49
CA GLY A 432 -19.19 -3.33 15.05
C GLY A 432 -18.61 -2.59 13.84
N ALA A 433 -17.28 -2.41 13.78
CA ALA A 433 -16.62 -1.80 12.62
C ALA A 433 -16.77 -2.65 11.35
N ASN A 434 -16.67 -3.98 11.47
CA ASN A 434 -16.88 -4.91 10.35
C ASN A 434 -18.33 -4.88 9.86
N SER A 435 -19.30 -4.89 10.78
CA SER A 435 -20.72 -4.75 10.41
C SER A 435 -20.99 -3.41 9.72
N ALA A 436 -20.39 -2.32 10.19
CA ALA A 436 -20.51 -1.01 9.55
C ALA A 436 -19.87 -0.97 8.16
N LEU A 437 -18.75 -1.67 7.95
CA LEU A 437 -18.11 -1.81 6.65
C LEU A 437 -18.96 -2.64 5.68
N ALA A 438 -19.59 -3.72 6.15
CA ALA A 438 -20.51 -4.54 5.33
C ALA A 438 -21.70 -3.74 4.79
N ALA A 439 -22.15 -2.71 5.53
CA ALA A 439 -23.28 -1.86 5.13
C ALA A 439 -22.93 -0.78 4.08
N THR A 440 -21.69 -0.73 3.60
CA THR A 440 -21.21 0.38 2.75
C THR A 440 -21.47 0.20 1.26
N GLY A 441 -21.71 -1.04 0.84
CA GLY A 441 -21.78 -1.43 -0.57
C GLY A 441 -20.41 -1.58 -1.25
N PHE A 442 -19.29 -1.41 -0.53
CA PHE A 442 -17.98 -1.77 -1.06
C PHE A 442 -17.83 -3.28 -1.20
N ASP A 443 -16.95 -3.67 -2.12
CA ASP A 443 -16.45 -5.03 -2.20
C ASP A 443 -15.57 -5.33 -0.99
N ILE A 444 -15.85 -6.45 -0.31
CA ILE A 444 -15.18 -6.82 0.94
C ILE A 444 -14.54 -8.19 0.81
N ILE A 445 -13.27 -8.28 1.20
CA ILE A 445 -12.60 -9.53 1.57
C ILE A 445 -12.95 -9.77 3.03
N ASN A 446 -13.90 -10.67 3.28
CA ASN A 446 -14.38 -11.00 4.63
C ASN A 446 -13.37 -11.89 5.36
N GLN A 447 -12.17 -11.36 5.59
CA GLN A 447 -11.08 -12.11 6.20
C GLN A 447 -11.44 -12.49 7.64
N SER A 448 -12.12 -11.62 8.39
CA SER A 448 -12.51 -11.91 9.77
C SER A 448 -13.32 -13.20 9.84
N ALA A 449 -14.36 -13.36 9.02
CA ALA A 449 -15.18 -14.57 9.07
C ALA A 449 -14.41 -15.84 8.69
N ILE A 450 -13.43 -15.73 7.79
CA ILE A 450 -12.63 -16.86 7.31
C ILE A 450 -11.64 -17.36 8.37
N VAL A 451 -11.04 -16.44 9.13
CA VAL A 451 -9.93 -16.75 10.06
C VAL A 451 -10.34 -16.75 11.54
N SER A 452 -11.58 -16.38 11.88
CA SER A 452 -12.06 -16.35 13.26
C SER A 452 -12.23 -17.75 13.85
N GLY A 453 -11.80 -17.89 15.10
CA GLY A 453 -11.98 -19.07 15.94
C GLY A 453 -12.96 -18.81 17.09
N ALA A 454 -12.75 -19.50 18.21
CA ALA A 454 -13.57 -19.35 19.39
C ALA A 454 -13.42 -17.95 20.03
N VAL A 455 -14.46 -17.51 20.73
CA VAL A 455 -14.39 -16.37 21.64
C VAL A 455 -13.80 -16.87 22.97
N ASP A 456 -12.76 -16.21 23.48
CA ASP A 456 -12.12 -16.61 24.72
C ASP A 456 -12.89 -16.14 25.98
N GLY A 457 -12.36 -16.49 27.17
CA GLY A 457 -12.99 -16.12 28.44
C GLY A 457 -13.06 -14.61 28.72
N THR A 458 -12.40 -13.77 27.91
CA THR A 458 -12.43 -12.31 28.00
C THR A 458 -13.44 -11.67 27.05
N GLY A 459 -14.10 -12.47 26.20
CA GLY A 459 -15.02 -12.00 25.17
C GLY A 459 -14.34 -11.61 23.85
N GLN A 460 -13.06 -11.95 23.67
CA GLN A 460 -12.32 -11.65 22.44
C GLN A 460 -12.37 -12.80 21.43
N THR A 461 -12.72 -12.50 20.18
CA THR A 461 -12.64 -13.46 19.08
C THR A 461 -11.18 -13.77 18.76
N GLN A 462 -10.80 -15.05 18.87
CA GLN A 462 -9.45 -15.50 18.56
C GLN A 462 -9.27 -15.78 17.07
N LEU A 463 -8.03 -15.85 16.60
CA LEU A 463 -7.76 -16.55 15.33
C LEU A 463 -7.99 -18.05 15.52
N ALA A 464 -8.58 -18.71 14.52
CA ALA A 464 -8.81 -20.15 14.55
C ALA A 464 -7.50 -20.95 14.51
N ASP A 465 -7.49 -22.10 15.18
CA ASP A 465 -6.31 -22.98 15.20
C ASP A 465 -5.90 -23.42 13.79
N GLY A 466 -4.60 -23.30 13.54
CA GLY A 466 -4.00 -23.58 12.23
C GLY A 466 -4.22 -22.48 11.18
N MET A 467 -4.92 -21.39 11.49
CA MET A 467 -5.02 -20.20 10.62
C MET A 467 -3.91 -19.18 10.87
N PHE A 468 -3.05 -19.41 11.85
CA PHE A 468 -1.88 -18.60 12.15
C PHE A 468 -0.60 -19.44 12.19
N ILE A 469 0.56 -18.80 11.99
CA ILE A 469 1.87 -19.39 12.25
C ILE A 469 2.25 -19.23 13.72
N GLY A 470 3.39 -19.78 14.17
CA GLY A 470 3.73 -19.92 15.58
C GLY A 470 3.68 -18.66 16.46
N ASP A 471 3.69 -17.46 15.88
CA ASP A 471 3.55 -16.20 16.62
C ASP A 471 2.11 -15.77 16.93
N ARG A 472 1.10 -16.48 16.44
CA ARG A 472 -0.33 -16.22 16.76
C ARG A 472 -0.81 -14.82 16.33
N ILE A 473 -0.12 -14.20 15.38
CA ILE A 473 -0.49 -12.92 14.74
C ILE A 473 -0.60 -13.10 13.23
N HIS A 474 0.38 -13.78 12.63
CA HIS A 474 0.49 -13.86 11.19
C HIS A 474 -0.25 -15.06 10.64
N TYR A 475 -0.95 -14.85 9.53
CA TYR A 475 -1.71 -15.91 8.87
C TYR A 475 -0.82 -17.05 8.40
N SER A 476 -1.32 -18.28 8.50
CA SER A 476 -0.69 -19.45 7.90
C SER A 476 -1.06 -19.61 6.42
N ALA A 477 -0.37 -20.51 5.73
CA ALA A 477 -0.69 -20.88 4.35
C ALA A 477 -2.14 -21.34 4.20
N LYS A 478 -2.67 -22.03 5.22
CA LYS A 478 -4.07 -22.48 5.26
C LYS A 478 -5.02 -21.28 5.24
N ALA A 479 -4.73 -20.24 6.02
CA ALA A 479 -5.56 -19.03 6.04
C ALA A 479 -5.49 -18.27 4.72
N TYR A 480 -4.31 -18.07 4.14
CA TYR A 480 -4.19 -17.44 2.81
C TYR A 480 -4.95 -18.22 1.74
N ASN A 481 -4.79 -19.54 1.70
CA ASN A 481 -5.50 -20.39 0.74
C ASN A 481 -7.02 -20.30 0.93
N ALA A 482 -7.51 -20.32 2.16
CA ALA A 482 -8.94 -20.14 2.44
C ALA A 482 -9.45 -18.78 1.96
N MET A 483 -8.68 -17.71 2.17
CA MET A 483 -9.00 -16.38 1.65
C MET A 483 -9.01 -16.34 0.12
N VAL A 484 -8.03 -16.97 -0.55
CA VAL A 484 -8.01 -17.07 -2.02
C VAL A 484 -9.23 -17.81 -2.53
N GLU A 485 -9.53 -19.00 -2.01
CA GLU A 485 -10.66 -19.82 -2.47
C GLU A 485 -12.01 -19.11 -2.28
N ALA A 486 -12.18 -18.37 -1.18
CA ALA A 486 -13.41 -17.64 -0.92
C ALA A 486 -13.60 -16.43 -1.85
N ASN A 487 -12.53 -15.87 -2.42
CA ASN A 487 -12.57 -14.53 -3.02
C ASN A 487 -12.19 -14.47 -4.51
N TYR A 488 -11.52 -15.48 -5.08
CA TYR A 488 -11.02 -15.38 -6.48
C TYR A 488 -12.11 -15.14 -7.52
N ARG A 489 -13.31 -15.68 -7.32
CA ARG A 489 -14.46 -15.43 -8.21
C ARG A 489 -14.88 -13.97 -8.20
N ARG A 490 -14.95 -13.37 -7.01
CA ARG A 490 -15.21 -11.94 -6.91
C ARG A 490 -14.10 -11.15 -7.58
N GLY A 491 -12.84 -11.51 -7.37
CA GLY A 491 -11.71 -10.90 -8.06
C GLY A 491 -11.87 -10.88 -9.60
N ILE A 492 -12.33 -11.97 -10.21
CA ILE A 492 -12.64 -12.03 -11.65
C ILE A 492 -13.75 -11.04 -12.01
N GLU A 493 -14.84 -10.99 -11.26
CA GLU A 493 -15.93 -10.04 -11.49
C GLU A 493 -15.42 -8.59 -11.41
N LEU A 494 -14.60 -8.26 -10.41
CA LEU A 494 -14.02 -6.92 -10.26
C LEU A 494 -13.15 -6.52 -11.46
N LEU A 495 -12.41 -7.47 -12.02
CA LEU A 495 -11.52 -7.25 -13.17
C LEU A 495 -12.24 -7.18 -14.52
N THR A 496 -13.39 -7.85 -14.64
CA THR A 496 -14.07 -8.05 -15.93
C THR A 496 -15.38 -7.30 -16.10
N CYS A 497 -16.05 -6.88 -15.02
CA CYS A 497 -17.26 -6.08 -15.08
C CYS A 497 -16.89 -4.64 -15.46
N ALA A 498 -17.12 -4.31 -16.74
CA ALA A 498 -17.01 -2.97 -17.31
C ALA A 498 -18.39 -2.31 -17.44
#